data_AF-A0A7W0EIC6-F1
#
_entry.id   AF-A0A7W0EIC6-F1
#
_cell.length_a   1.000
_cell.length_b   1.000
_cell.length_c   1.000
_cell.angle_alpha   90.00
_cell.angle_beta   90.00
_cell.angle_gamma   90.00
#
_symmetry.space_group_name_H-M   'P 1'
#
loop_
_entity.id
_entity.type
_entity.pdbx_description
1 polymer ?
#
loop_
_entity_poly.entity_id
_entity_poly.type
_entity_poly.pdbx_seq_one_letter_code
_entity_poly.pdbx_strand_id
1 'polypeptide(L)'
;MKKLLNTLYVTSQGAYLNKEGETITVNVEREVRLRLPIHTLAGVVCFGNVMMSPFLMGFCAERGVRISFLTEYGKFLARIEGPVSGNVLLRRQQYRWADDPDKSAEIARAVVMAKVANCRTSLQRVLRDHSDIDGGTAVKTAVNAHESSLSMLMKTTVLDSVRGVEGDAARQYFSVFDHLIVAQKEDFFFRERSRRPPLDKMNALLSFLYTLLMHDVRSA
;
A
#
# COMPACT_ATOMS: atom_id res chain seq x y z
N MET A 1 16.19 -16.36 -12.03
CA MET A 1 16.14 -14.89 -12.25
C MET A 1 14.84 -14.34 -11.69
N LYS A 2 14.89 -13.33 -10.82
CA LYS A 2 13.70 -12.66 -10.27
C LYS A 2 13.04 -11.87 -11.40
N LYS A 3 11.85 -12.24 -11.86
CA LYS A 3 11.10 -11.44 -12.85
C LYS A 3 10.61 -10.17 -12.14
N LEU A 4 11.16 -9.02 -12.50
CA LEU A 4 10.57 -7.72 -12.17
C LEU A 4 9.41 -7.51 -13.14
N LEU A 5 8.22 -7.95 -12.72
CA LEU A 5 6.99 -7.76 -13.50
C LEU A 5 6.48 -6.34 -13.25
N ASN A 6 6.13 -5.64 -14.33
CA ASN A 6 5.71 -4.24 -14.28
C ASN A 6 4.19 -4.13 -14.01
N THR A 7 3.76 -2.99 -13.47
CA THR A 7 2.33 -2.65 -13.36
C THR A 7 2.00 -1.61 -14.42
N LEU A 8 1.01 -1.88 -15.27
CA LEU A 8 0.52 -0.93 -16.26
C LEU A 8 -0.50 0.01 -15.62
N TYR A 9 -0.18 1.30 -15.55
CA TYR A 9 -1.10 2.34 -15.11
C TYR A 9 -1.77 3.00 -16.32
N VAL A 10 -3.10 2.95 -16.40
CA VAL A 10 -3.87 3.58 -17.47
C VAL A 10 -4.69 4.73 -16.89
N THR A 11 -4.29 5.95 -17.23
CA THR A 11 -4.89 7.20 -16.73
C THR A 11 -5.60 8.00 -17.81
N SER A 12 -5.41 7.66 -19.09
CA SER A 12 -6.06 8.30 -20.23
C SER A 12 -7.56 8.00 -20.24
N GLN A 13 -8.39 9.04 -20.11
CA GLN A 13 -9.84 8.90 -20.16
C GLN A 13 -10.31 8.46 -21.55
N GLY A 14 -11.33 7.61 -21.60
CA GLY A 14 -11.82 7.01 -22.84
C GLY A 14 -10.94 5.90 -23.42
N ALA A 15 -9.89 5.48 -22.71
CA ALA A 15 -9.06 4.36 -23.14
C ALA A 15 -9.84 3.04 -23.14
N TYR A 16 -9.62 2.22 -24.16
CA TYR A 16 -10.18 0.88 -24.29
C TYR A 16 -9.07 -0.16 -24.40
N LEU A 17 -9.04 -1.08 -23.44
CA LEU A 17 -8.07 -2.16 -23.37
C LEU A 17 -8.66 -3.45 -23.94
N ASN A 18 -7.94 -4.07 -24.88
CA ASN A 18 -8.31 -5.36 -25.46
C ASN A 18 -7.10 -6.30 -25.58
N LYS A 19 -7.39 -7.58 -25.80
CA LYS A 19 -6.41 -8.63 -26.06
C LYS A 19 -6.16 -8.72 -27.55
N GLU A 20 -4.90 -8.70 -27.95
CA GLU A 20 -4.47 -9.05 -29.30
C GLU A 20 -3.30 -10.03 -29.20
N GLY A 21 -3.52 -11.28 -29.65
CA GLY A 21 -2.53 -12.35 -29.44
C GLY A 21 -2.25 -12.58 -27.95
N GLU A 22 -0.98 -12.51 -27.56
CA GLU A 22 -0.50 -12.55 -26.16
C GLU A 22 -0.21 -11.16 -25.56
N THR A 23 -0.77 -10.11 -26.15
CA THR A 23 -0.52 -8.73 -25.74
C THR A 23 -1.77 -8.04 -25.22
N ILE A 24 -1.57 -7.09 -24.31
CA ILE A 24 -2.55 -6.08 -23.92
C ILE A 24 -2.36 -4.90 -24.87
N THR A 25 -3.40 -4.54 -25.60
CA THR A 25 -3.44 -3.36 -26.47
C THR A 25 -4.29 -2.28 -25.81
N VAL A 26 -3.76 -1.05 -25.75
CA VAL A 26 -4.44 0.14 -25.23
C VAL A 26 -4.80 1.03 -26.41
N ASN A 27 -6.10 1.22 -26.62
CA ASN A 27 -6.63 2.09 -27.67
C ASN A 27 -7.14 3.38 -27.04
N VAL A 28 -6.84 4.52 -27.66
CA VAL A 28 -7.40 5.83 -27.30
C VAL A 28 -7.83 6.48 -28.60
N GLU A 29 -9.07 6.98 -28.67
CA GLU A 29 -9.61 7.61 -29.90
C GLU A 29 -9.54 6.70 -31.14
N ARG A 30 -9.70 5.38 -30.95
CA ARG A 30 -9.59 4.32 -31.98
C ARG A 30 -8.19 4.10 -32.56
N GLU A 31 -7.17 4.70 -31.97
CA GLU A 31 -5.77 4.45 -32.33
C GLU A 31 -5.07 3.62 -31.25
N VAL A 32 -4.23 2.68 -31.69
CA VAL A 32 -3.37 1.90 -30.78
C VAL A 32 -2.28 2.82 -30.25
N ARG A 33 -2.35 3.17 -28.96
CA ARG A 33 -1.34 3.99 -28.29
C ARG A 33 -0.23 3.16 -27.67
N LEU A 34 -0.55 1.95 -27.23
CA LEU A 34 0.39 1.09 -26.53
C LEU A 34 0.03 -0.37 -26.74
N ARG A 35 1.05 -1.22 -26.90
CA ARG A 35 0.91 -2.67 -26.94
C ARG A 35 2.00 -3.31 -26.08
N LEU A 36 1.63 -4.14 -25.12
CA LEU A 36 2.54 -4.76 -24.16
C LEU A 36 2.31 -6.27 -24.05
N PRO A 37 3.35 -7.13 -24.12
CA PRO A 37 3.21 -8.55 -23.88
C PRO A 37 2.78 -8.84 -22.43
N ILE A 38 1.77 -9.69 -22.26
CA ILE A 38 1.15 -9.92 -20.94
C ILE A 38 2.12 -10.51 -19.91
N HIS A 39 3.07 -11.33 -20.36
CA HIS A 39 4.04 -12.02 -19.49
C HIS A 39 5.07 -11.09 -18.84
N THR A 40 5.08 -9.81 -19.24
CA THR A 40 5.90 -8.74 -18.65
C THR A 40 5.18 -8.00 -17.54
N LEU A 41 3.87 -8.22 -17.39
CA LEU A 41 3.01 -7.50 -16.45
C LEU A 41 2.62 -8.37 -15.25
N ALA A 42 2.62 -7.76 -14.06
CA ALA A 42 2.01 -8.34 -12.85
C ALA A 42 0.59 -7.81 -12.62
N GLY A 43 0.30 -6.62 -13.14
CA GLY A 43 -1.03 -6.04 -12.99
C GLY A 43 -1.30 -4.86 -13.91
N VAL A 44 -2.57 -4.47 -13.96
CA VAL A 44 -3.12 -3.34 -14.69
C VAL A 44 -4.01 -2.54 -13.74
N VAL A 45 -3.77 -1.23 -13.66
CA VAL A 45 -4.51 -0.31 -12.80
C VAL A 45 -5.16 0.76 -13.68
N CYS A 46 -6.48 0.80 -13.72
CA CYS A 46 -7.30 1.67 -14.56
C CYS A 46 -7.91 2.81 -13.72
N PHE A 47 -7.70 4.06 -14.14
CA PHE A 47 -8.21 5.25 -13.45
C PHE A 47 -9.30 5.96 -14.25
N GLY A 48 -10.48 6.12 -13.65
CA GLY A 48 -11.60 6.86 -14.24
C GLY A 48 -12.33 6.07 -15.33
N ASN A 49 -12.70 6.75 -16.41
CA ASN A 49 -13.42 6.19 -17.55
C ASN A 49 -12.49 5.41 -18.47
N VAL A 50 -12.03 4.24 -18.00
CA VAL A 50 -11.22 3.28 -18.76
C VAL A 50 -12.01 1.99 -18.91
N MET A 51 -12.18 1.55 -20.16
CA MET A 51 -12.91 0.35 -20.50
C MET A 51 -11.94 -0.81 -20.80
N MET A 52 -12.38 -2.03 -20.54
CA MET A 52 -11.59 -3.23 -20.79
C MET A 52 -12.49 -4.35 -21.32
N SER A 53 -12.02 -5.10 -22.30
CA SER A 53 -12.80 -6.20 -22.88
C SER A 53 -12.85 -7.42 -21.93
N PRO A 54 -13.98 -8.13 -21.83
CA PRO A 54 -14.08 -9.34 -21.00
C PRO A 54 -13.05 -10.42 -21.36
N PHE A 55 -12.70 -10.56 -22.63
CA PHE A 55 -11.67 -11.51 -23.08
C PHE A 55 -10.28 -11.14 -22.58
N LEU A 56 -9.95 -9.86 -22.49
CA LEU A 56 -8.71 -9.42 -21.86
C LEU A 56 -8.76 -9.67 -20.35
N MET A 57 -9.89 -9.39 -19.69
CA MET A 57 -10.06 -9.68 -18.27
C MET A 57 -9.81 -11.16 -17.94
N GLY A 58 -10.42 -12.07 -18.72
CA GLY A 58 -10.22 -13.50 -18.59
C GLY A 58 -8.77 -13.92 -18.85
N PHE A 59 -8.15 -13.37 -19.89
CA PHE A 59 -6.75 -13.66 -20.21
C PHE A 59 -5.77 -13.20 -19.12
N CYS A 60 -6.01 -12.02 -18.53
CA CYS A 60 -5.28 -11.54 -17.36
C CYS A 60 -5.47 -12.47 -16.17
N ALA A 61 -6.71 -12.87 -15.87
CA ALA A 61 -7.03 -13.81 -14.81
C ALA A 61 -6.28 -15.16 -14.96
N GLU A 62 -6.27 -15.75 -16.16
CA GLU A 62 -5.56 -17.00 -16.45
C GLU A 62 -4.04 -16.87 -16.30
N ARG A 63 -3.48 -15.72 -16.65
CA ARG A 63 -2.03 -15.45 -16.58
C ARG A 63 -1.58 -14.90 -15.22
N GLY A 64 -2.49 -14.79 -14.25
CA GLY A 64 -2.18 -14.23 -12.93
C GLY A 64 -1.87 -12.73 -12.94
N VAL A 65 -2.32 -12.01 -13.98
CA VAL A 65 -2.22 -10.55 -14.09
C VAL A 65 -3.42 -9.92 -13.41
N ARG A 66 -3.16 -9.09 -12.41
CA ARG A 66 -4.19 -8.51 -11.54
C ARG A 66 -4.79 -7.27 -12.19
N ILE A 67 -6.10 -7.09 -12.13
CA ILE A 67 -6.76 -5.91 -12.70
C ILE A 67 -7.50 -5.16 -11.61
N SER A 68 -7.33 -3.84 -11.56
CA SER A 68 -8.11 -2.96 -10.69
C SER A 68 -8.61 -1.70 -11.37
N PHE A 69 -9.81 -1.31 -10.96
CA PHE A 69 -10.50 -0.10 -11.39
C PHE A 69 -10.60 0.86 -10.20
N LEU A 70 -10.22 2.11 -10.43
CA LEU A 70 -10.29 3.21 -9.50
C LEU A 70 -11.06 4.36 -10.15
N THR A 71 -11.63 5.26 -9.36
CA THR A 71 -12.11 6.54 -9.87
C THR A 71 -10.93 7.35 -10.43
N GLU A 72 -11.23 8.43 -11.16
CA GLU A 72 -10.21 9.36 -11.65
C GLU A 72 -9.32 9.91 -10.50
N TYR A 73 -9.92 10.10 -9.32
CA TYR A 73 -9.23 10.55 -8.10
C TYR A 73 -8.61 9.41 -7.27
N GLY A 74 -8.54 8.18 -7.80
CA GLY A 74 -7.87 7.06 -7.15
C GLY A 74 -8.68 6.38 -6.03
N LYS A 75 -9.99 6.58 -5.93
CA LYS A 75 -10.82 5.77 -5.01
C LYS A 75 -11.02 4.39 -5.64
N PHE A 76 -10.69 3.32 -4.91
CA PHE A 76 -10.93 1.95 -5.35
C PHE A 76 -12.42 1.69 -5.68
N LEU A 77 -12.69 1.11 -6.85
CA LEU A 77 -14.02 0.75 -7.31
C LEU A 77 -14.21 -0.77 -7.30
N ALA A 78 -13.38 -1.48 -8.04
CA ALA A 78 -13.49 -2.92 -8.23
C ALA A 78 -12.14 -3.52 -8.61
N ARG A 79 -12.03 -4.84 -8.48
CA ARG A 79 -10.92 -5.63 -9.00
C ARG A 79 -11.44 -6.88 -9.69
N ILE A 80 -10.65 -7.41 -10.59
CA ILE A 80 -10.92 -8.68 -11.26
C ILE A 80 -9.76 -9.61 -10.94
N GLU A 81 -10.13 -10.77 -10.41
CA GLU A 81 -9.22 -11.84 -10.04
C GLU A 81 -9.67 -13.12 -10.74
N GLY A 82 -8.69 -13.91 -11.18
CA GLY A 82 -8.96 -15.22 -11.76
C GLY A 82 -9.42 -16.24 -10.71
N PRO A 83 -9.78 -17.45 -11.15
CA PRO A 83 -10.14 -18.53 -10.24
C PRO A 83 -8.97 -18.82 -9.29
N VAL A 84 -9.21 -18.59 -8.00
CA VAL A 84 -8.26 -18.91 -6.94
C VAL A 84 -8.45 -20.37 -6.53
N SER A 85 -7.41 -21.19 -6.67
CA SER A 85 -7.32 -22.48 -5.98
C SER A 85 -7.00 -22.22 -4.50
N GLY A 86 -8.03 -21.86 -3.73
CA GLY A 86 -7.86 -21.58 -2.31
C GLY A 86 -7.53 -22.85 -1.52
N ASN A 87 -6.56 -22.76 -0.59
CA ASN A 87 -6.38 -23.80 0.41
C ASN A 87 -7.50 -23.70 1.45
N VAL A 88 -8.52 -24.55 1.33
CA VAL A 88 -9.69 -24.57 2.21
C VAL A 88 -9.28 -24.82 3.67
N LEU A 89 -8.28 -25.66 3.93
CA LEU A 89 -7.79 -25.92 5.28
C LEU A 89 -7.17 -24.66 5.90
N LEU A 90 -6.39 -23.91 5.13
CA LEU A 90 -5.83 -22.63 5.55
C LEU A 90 -6.94 -21.62 5.85
N ARG A 91 -7.94 -21.50 4.98
CA ARG A 91 -9.07 -20.57 5.19
C ARG A 91 -9.85 -20.92 6.47
N ARG A 92 -10.12 -22.21 6.70
CA ARG A 92 -10.74 -22.68 7.94
C ARG A 92 -9.89 -22.34 9.17
N GLN A 93 -8.56 -22.47 9.07
CA GLN A 93 -7.67 -22.12 10.16
C GLN A 93 -7.63 -20.62 10.43
N GLN A 94 -7.68 -19.78 9.37
CA GLN A 94 -7.77 -18.33 9.51
C GLN A 94 -9.01 -17.92 10.31
N TYR A 95 -10.19 -18.51 10.02
CA TYR A 95 -11.41 -18.22 10.79
C TYR A 95 -11.29 -18.65 12.25
N ARG A 96 -10.77 -19.87 12.50
CA ARG A 96 -10.54 -20.35 13.87
C ARG A 96 -9.61 -19.44 14.66
N TRP A 97 -8.55 -18.93 14.04
CA TRP A 97 -7.62 -18.01 14.71
C TRP A 97 -8.18 -16.60 14.86
N ALA A 98 -9.07 -16.16 13.97
CA ALA A 98 -9.76 -14.89 14.11
C ALA A 98 -10.72 -14.90 15.32
N ASP A 99 -11.31 -16.05 15.63
CA ASP A 99 -12.18 -16.24 16.80
C ASP A 99 -11.41 -16.52 18.11
N ASP A 100 -10.11 -16.79 18.02
CA ASP A 100 -9.22 -17.01 19.17
C ASP A 100 -8.46 -15.70 19.51
N PRO A 101 -8.73 -15.07 20.65
CA PRO A 101 -8.11 -13.80 21.02
C PRO A 101 -6.58 -13.85 21.12
N ASP A 102 -6.02 -14.95 21.62
CA ASP A 102 -4.58 -15.11 21.82
C ASP A 102 -3.88 -15.28 20.47
N LYS A 103 -4.46 -16.08 19.56
CA LYS A 103 -3.94 -16.25 18.19
C LYS A 103 -4.10 -14.99 17.35
N SER A 104 -5.21 -14.29 17.49
CA SER A 104 -5.42 -12.98 16.86
C SER A 104 -4.39 -11.97 17.34
N ALA A 105 -4.11 -11.93 18.65
CA ALA A 105 -3.09 -11.05 19.22
C ALA A 105 -1.68 -11.41 18.72
N GLU A 106 -1.37 -12.70 18.56
CA GLU A 106 -0.09 -13.17 18.01
C GLU A 106 0.18 -12.61 16.61
N ILE A 107 -0.80 -12.72 15.69
CA ILE A 107 -0.70 -12.16 14.34
C ILE A 107 -0.63 -10.64 14.38
N ALA A 108 -1.54 -9.98 15.11
CA ALA A 108 -1.60 -8.53 15.17
C ALA A 108 -0.28 -7.94 15.72
N ARG A 109 0.29 -8.57 16.76
CA ARG A 109 1.57 -8.19 17.34
C ARG A 109 2.69 -8.26 16.32
N ALA A 110 2.78 -9.34 15.54
CA ALA A 110 3.81 -9.47 14.50
C ALA A 110 3.72 -8.35 13.45
N VAL A 111 2.50 -8.04 12.99
CA VAL A 111 2.26 -6.95 12.02
C VAL A 111 2.62 -5.58 12.60
N VAL A 112 2.21 -5.29 13.83
CA VAL A 112 2.51 -4.02 14.50
C VAL A 112 4.00 -3.88 14.80
N MET A 113 4.67 -4.94 15.27
CA MET A 113 6.13 -4.94 15.46
C MET A 113 6.86 -4.61 14.16
N ALA A 114 6.46 -5.24 13.04
CA ALA A 114 7.04 -4.94 11.74
C ALA A 114 6.81 -3.47 11.34
N LYS A 115 5.59 -2.92 11.55
CA LYS A 115 5.30 -1.50 11.31
C LYS A 115 6.21 -0.59 12.13
N VAL A 116 6.27 -0.79 13.45
CA VAL A 116 7.05 0.03 14.38
C VAL A 116 8.55 -0.03 14.06
N ALA A 117 9.07 -1.22 13.74
CA ALA A 117 10.47 -1.41 13.37
C ALA A 117 10.82 -0.69 12.05
N ASN A 118 9.94 -0.74 11.04
CA ASN A 118 10.13 -0.02 9.79
C ASN A 118 10.05 1.51 10.00
N CYS A 119 9.08 2.00 10.79
CA CYS A 119 8.99 3.40 11.18
C CYS A 119 10.30 3.88 11.85
N ARG A 120 10.81 3.15 12.85
CA ARG A 120 12.09 3.43 13.50
C ARG A 120 13.24 3.48 12.50
N THR A 121 13.30 2.51 11.59
CA THR A 121 14.33 2.44 10.55
C THR A 121 14.29 3.65 9.62
N SER A 122 13.10 4.11 9.22
CA SER A 122 12.94 5.33 8.41
C SER A 122 13.41 6.59 9.16
N LEU A 123 13.07 6.72 10.45
CA LEU A 123 13.53 7.85 11.28
C LEU A 123 15.07 7.85 11.43
N GLN A 124 15.66 6.68 11.70
CA GLN A 124 17.12 6.52 11.82
C GLN A 124 17.85 6.82 10.51
N ARG A 125 17.25 6.45 9.38
CA ARG A 125 17.79 6.78 8.05
C ARG A 125 17.87 8.29 7.86
N VAL A 126 16.80 9.02 8.17
CA VAL A 126 16.81 10.49 8.05
C VAL A 126 17.87 11.13 8.94
N LEU A 127 18.03 10.69 10.20
CA LEU A 127 19.07 11.23 11.09
C LEU A 127 20.50 10.98 10.59
N ARG A 128 20.72 9.87 9.87
CA ARG A 128 22.04 9.54 9.30
C ARG A 128 22.30 10.33 8.02
N ASP A 129 21.29 10.44 7.17
CA ASP A 129 21.43 11.04 5.83
C ASP A 129 21.34 12.58 5.91
N HIS A 130 20.77 13.13 6.99
CA HIS A 130 20.60 14.56 7.28
C HIS A 130 20.95 14.88 8.74
N SER A 131 22.24 14.93 9.08
CA SER A 131 22.71 15.14 10.46
C SER A 131 22.27 16.47 11.09
N ASP A 132 22.13 17.52 10.27
CA ASP A 132 21.79 18.88 10.71
C ASP A 132 20.31 19.23 10.46
N ILE A 133 19.45 18.21 10.41
CA ILE A 133 18.03 18.40 10.16
C ILE A 133 17.36 19.16 11.30
N ASP A 134 16.50 20.12 10.93
CA ASP A 134 15.65 20.80 11.88
C ASP A 134 14.74 19.80 12.61
N GLY A 135 14.71 19.89 13.94
CA GLY A 135 13.99 18.92 14.79
C GLY A 135 14.70 17.57 15.01
N GLY A 136 15.99 17.43 14.67
CA GLY A 136 16.74 16.17 14.84
C GLY A 136 16.66 15.56 16.26
N THR A 137 16.66 16.39 17.32
CA THR A 137 16.47 15.92 18.70
C THR A 137 15.09 15.30 18.94
N ALA A 138 14.02 15.88 18.36
CA ALA A 138 12.67 15.32 18.44
C ALA A 138 12.59 13.98 17.69
N VAL A 139 13.18 13.91 16.50
CA VAL A 139 13.27 12.66 15.71
C VAL A 139 14.02 11.57 16.48
N LYS A 140 15.15 11.91 17.12
CA LYS A 140 15.91 10.98 17.96
C LYS A 140 15.10 10.49 19.17
N THR A 141 14.30 11.37 19.77
CA THR A 141 13.38 11.01 20.84
C THR A 141 12.32 10.01 20.36
N ALA A 142 11.73 10.23 19.18
CA ALA A 142 10.79 9.30 18.57
C ALA A 142 11.43 7.94 18.26
N VAL A 143 12.69 7.89 17.78
CA VAL A 143 13.44 6.64 17.58
C VAL A 143 13.52 5.81 18.87
N ASN A 144 13.83 6.45 20.01
CA ASN A 144 13.92 5.78 21.31
C ASN A 144 12.52 5.34 21.82
N ALA A 145 11.48 6.15 21.57
CA ALA A 145 10.11 5.78 21.89
C ALA A 145 9.64 4.55 21.10
N HIS A 146 10.01 4.44 19.82
CA HIS A 146 9.73 3.26 19.01
C HIS A 146 10.47 2.01 19.50
N GLU A 147 11.71 2.16 19.99
CA GLU A 147 12.45 1.06 20.62
C GLU A 147 11.78 0.55 21.91
N SER A 148 11.28 1.48 22.73
CA SER A 148 10.49 1.16 23.91
C SER A 148 9.18 0.46 23.53
N SER A 149 8.51 0.93 22.47
CA SER A 149 7.28 0.32 21.92
C SER A 149 7.53 -1.11 21.45
N LEU A 150 8.65 -1.38 20.77
CA LEU A 150 9.04 -2.74 20.37
C LEU A 150 9.26 -3.66 21.58
N SER A 151 9.92 -3.14 22.61
CA SER A 151 10.15 -3.86 23.87
C SER A 151 8.85 -4.20 24.59
N MET A 152 7.87 -3.28 24.55
CA MET A 152 6.53 -3.50 25.10
C MET A 152 5.77 -4.54 24.28
N LEU A 153 5.77 -4.43 22.95
CA LEU A 153 5.10 -5.38 22.06
C LEU A 153 5.57 -6.80 22.27
N MET A 154 6.87 -7.04 22.49
CA MET A 154 7.40 -8.38 22.78
C MET A 154 6.77 -9.04 24.02
N LYS A 155 6.27 -8.26 24.98
CA LYS A 155 5.66 -8.74 26.23
C LYS A 155 4.13 -8.74 26.18
N THR A 156 3.53 -8.01 25.25
CA THR A 156 2.07 -7.83 25.17
C THR A 156 1.38 -9.08 24.61
N THR A 157 0.43 -9.63 25.37
CA THR A 157 -0.37 -10.79 24.96
C THR A 157 -1.79 -10.43 24.55
N VAL A 158 -2.33 -9.30 25.02
CA VAL A 158 -3.73 -8.90 24.78
C VAL A 158 -3.85 -8.02 23.55
N LEU A 159 -4.82 -8.33 22.68
CA LEU A 159 -5.04 -7.64 21.40
C LEU A 159 -5.27 -6.13 21.55
N ASP A 160 -6.05 -5.69 22.54
CA ASP A 160 -6.30 -4.26 22.75
C ASP A 160 -5.07 -3.50 23.21
N SER A 161 -4.21 -4.14 24.00
CA SER A 161 -2.90 -3.58 24.35
C SER A 161 -2.00 -3.44 23.12
N VAL A 162 -2.04 -4.40 22.17
CA VAL A 162 -1.32 -4.28 20.89
C VAL A 162 -1.82 -3.05 20.10
N ARG A 163 -3.13 -2.83 20.04
CA ARG A 163 -3.73 -1.65 19.41
C ARG A 163 -3.32 -0.34 20.09
N GLY A 164 -3.29 -0.34 21.43
CA GLY A 164 -2.84 0.81 22.21
C GLY A 164 -1.39 1.21 21.87
N VAL A 165 -0.47 0.24 21.81
CA VAL A 165 0.92 0.49 21.44
C VAL A 165 1.05 0.93 19.97
N GLU A 166 0.26 0.35 19.06
CA GLU A 166 0.23 0.79 17.66
C GLU A 166 -0.18 2.26 17.53
N GLY A 167 -1.23 2.66 18.24
CA GLY A 167 -1.75 4.02 18.22
C GLY A 167 -0.75 5.03 18.78
N ASP A 168 -0.10 4.71 19.91
CA ASP A 168 0.93 5.56 20.49
C ASP A 168 2.16 5.67 19.57
N ALA A 169 2.67 4.55 19.07
CA ALA A 169 3.80 4.56 18.14
C ALA A 169 3.47 5.33 16.85
N ALA A 170 2.25 5.21 16.32
CA ALA A 170 1.82 6.00 15.16
C ALA A 170 1.76 7.50 15.48
N ARG A 171 1.27 7.88 16.67
CA ARG A 171 1.25 9.28 17.13
C ARG A 171 2.67 9.86 17.21
N GLN A 172 3.61 9.13 17.82
CA GLN A 172 5.02 9.54 17.92
C GLN A 172 5.70 9.64 16.56
N TYR A 173 5.39 8.73 15.64
CA TYR A 173 5.93 8.80 14.28
C TYR A 173 5.42 10.03 13.53
N PHE A 174 4.11 10.28 13.59
CA PHE A 174 3.49 11.39 12.86
C PHE A 174 3.78 12.76 13.48
N SER A 175 4.04 12.85 14.79
CA SER A 175 4.41 14.12 15.45
C SER A 175 5.75 14.68 14.95
N VAL A 176 6.65 13.83 14.45
CA VAL A 176 7.95 14.23 13.90
C VAL A 176 8.03 14.13 12.38
N PHE A 177 6.94 13.77 11.71
CA PHE A 177 6.95 13.45 10.30
C PHE A 177 7.28 14.65 9.41
N ASP A 178 6.88 15.86 9.80
CA ASP A 178 7.21 17.10 9.09
C ASP A 178 8.71 17.38 9.02
N HIS A 179 9.45 16.96 10.05
CA HIS A 179 10.91 17.06 10.04
C HIS A 179 11.54 16.15 8.99
N LEU A 180 10.86 15.05 8.60
CA LEU A 180 11.36 14.13 7.58
C LEU A 180 11.24 14.68 6.15
N ILE A 181 10.55 15.81 5.96
CA ILE A 181 10.31 16.42 4.66
C ILE A 181 11.39 17.44 4.38
N VAL A 182 12.41 17.01 3.62
CA VAL A 182 13.63 17.80 3.34
C VAL A 182 13.58 18.58 2.02
N ALA A 183 12.51 18.42 1.23
CA ALA A 183 12.34 19.07 -0.07
C ALA A 183 10.90 19.57 -0.24
N GLN A 184 10.73 20.73 -0.90
CA GLN A 184 9.43 21.34 -1.20
C GLN A 184 8.54 21.52 0.04
N LYS A 185 9.15 21.85 1.19
CA LYS A 185 8.48 21.86 2.51
C LYS A 185 7.31 22.85 2.60
N GLU A 186 7.37 23.97 1.89
CA GLU A 186 6.27 24.94 1.79
C GLU A 186 5.00 24.32 1.18
N ASP A 187 5.17 23.42 0.20
CA ASP A 187 4.06 22.75 -0.48
C ASP A 187 3.63 21.46 0.24
N PHE A 188 4.61 20.69 0.73
CA PHE A 188 4.43 19.37 1.32
C PHE A 188 4.72 19.41 2.83
N PHE A 189 4.06 20.29 3.57
CA PHE A 189 4.13 20.26 5.03
C PHE A 189 3.23 19.15 5.62
N PHE A 190 3.46 18.79 6.88
CA PHE A 190 2.67 17.81 7.60
C PHE A 190 2.36 18.27 9.03
N ARG A 191 1.09 18.54 9.35
CA ARG A 191 0.68 18.89 10.73
C ARG A 191 0.07 17.71 11.45
N GLU A 192 -0.81 17.00 10.77
CA GLU A 192 -1.50 15.83 11.28
C GLU A 192 -1.95 14.94 10.13
N ARG A 193 -2.34 13.70 10.43
CA ARG A 193 -2.86 12.78 9.41
C ARG A 193 -4.35 13.02 9.15
N SER A 194 -4.70 13.67 8.04
CA SER A 194 -6.07 13.80 7.55
C SER A 194 -6.36 12.81 6.41
N ARG A 195 -7.34 11.91 6.57
CA ARG A 195 -7.60 10.82 5.60
C ARG A 195 -8.85 11.02 4.74
N ARG A 196 -9.94 11.54 5.30
CA ARG A 196 -11.27 11.57 4.65
C ARG A 196 -12.04 12.82 5.06
N PRO A 197 -11.87 13.96 4.36
CA PRO A 197 -10.97 14.18 3.22
C PRO A 197 -9.51 14.45 3.66
N PRO A 198 -8.51 14.29 2.76
CA PRO A 198 -7.19 14.86 2.95
C PRO A 198 -7.26 16.40 2.84
N LEU A 199 -6.64 17.11 3.79
CA LEU A 199 -6.72 18.58 3.90
C LEU A 199 -5.51 19.31 3.30
N ASP A 200 -4.45 18.59 2.94
CA ASP A 200 -3.22 19.12 2.38
C ASP A 200 -2.60 18.16 1.36
N LYS A 201 -1.60 18.66 0.62
CA LYS A 201 -0.92 17.93 -0.46
C LYS A 201 -0.23 16.66 0.05
N MET A 202 0.37 16.70 1.24
CA MET A 202 1.08 15.55 1.81
C MET A 202 0.11 14.44 2.22
N ASN A 203 -1.01 14.80 2.83
CA ASN A 203 -2.08 13.87 3.17
C ASN A 203 -2.76 13.28 1.94
N ALA A 204 -2.92 14.04 0.85
CA ALA A 204 -3.38 13.53 -0.43
C ALA A 204 -2.40 12.48 -0.99
N LEU A 205 -1.10 12.80 -1.02
CA LEU A 205 -0.05 11.88 -1.47
C LEU A 205 -0.01 10.59 -0.66
N LEU A 206 -0.01 10.67 0.68
CA LEU A 206 -0.04 9.50 1.56
C LEU A 206 -1.30 8.65 1.34
N SER A 207 -2.46 9.28 1.11
CA SER A 207 -3.72 8.56 0.89
C SER A 207 -3.72 7.83 -0.46
N PHE A 208 -3.16 8.47 -1.49
CA PHE A 208 -2.95 7.84 -2.79
C PHE A 208 -2.00 6.64 -2.69
N LEU A 209 -0.82 6.82 -2.08
CA LEU A 209 0.16 5.76 -1.89
C LEU A 209 -0.39 4.58 -1.07
N TYR A 210 -1.14 4.86 0.01
CA TYR A 210 -1.80 3.79 0.77
C TYR A 210 -2.88 3.07 -0.01
N THR A 211 -3.55 3.74 -0.96
CA THR A 211 -4.52 3.07 -1.84
C THR A 211 -3.81 2.11 -2.80
N LEU A 212 -2.69 2.52 -3.40
CA LEU A 212 -1.86 1.64 -4.23
C LEU A 212 -1.28 0.48 -3.43
N LEU A 213 -0.76 0.74 -2.23
CA LEU A 213 -0.23 -0.33 -1.38
C LEU A 213 -1.32 -1.31 -0.93
N MET A 214 -2.50 -0.81 -0.55
CA MET A 214 -3.64 -1.67 -0.18
C MET A 214 -4.07 -2.54 -1.36
N HIS A 215 -4.05 -1.99 -2.58
CA HIS A 215 -4.29 -2.76 -3.79
C HIS A 215 -3.29 -3.91 -3.95
N ASP A 216 -1.99 -3.63 -3.79
CA ASP A 216 -0.95 -4.63 -3.96
C ASP A 216 -1.03 -5.73 -2.88
N VAL A 217 -1.28 -5.35 -1.62
CA VAL A 217 -1.43 -6.29 -0.50
C VAL A 217 -2.68 -7.16 -0.67
N ARG A 218 -3.81 -6.59 -1.11
CA ARG A 218 -5.05 -7.36 -1.28
C ARG A 218 -4.97 -8.35 -2.44
N SER A 219 -4.09 -8.10 -3.39
CA SER A 219 -3.98 -8.85 -4.64
C SER A 219 -2.81 -9.86 -4.62
N ALA A 220 -1.98 -9.83 -3.57
CA ALA A 220 -0.95 -10.83 -3.27
C ALA A 220 -1.55 -12.09 -2.62
#